data_AF-A0A0J7JZX3-F1
#
_entry.id   AF-A0A0J7JZX3-F1
#
_cell.length_a   1.000
_cell.length_b   1.000
_cell.length_c   1.000
_cell.angle_alpha   90.00
_cell.angle_beta   90.00
_cell.angle_gamma   90.00
#
_symmetry.space_group_name_H-M   'P 1'
#
loop_
_entity.id
_entity.type
_entity.pdbx_description
1 polymer ?
#
loop_
_entity_poly.entity_id
_entity_poly.type
_entity_poly.pdbx_seq_one_letter_code
_entity_poly.pdbx_strand_id
1 'polypeptide(L)'
;MYKDLTENITVDLDIGGEISGNRKHQEKRTLEQLRYTNKDIQIIDKISQKHRLSKNVVIYTDGSRPKGFCSTEAGIVFDESEEAFMVNLPRGSSTFTVEAFAIKGALEKLEQVRYTQYAGRRDVIIMSDCQSVLKAIKNNRMDLYKNKYVLEIRR
;
A
#
# COMPACT_ATOMS: atom_id res chain seq x y z
N MET A 1 -16.39 1.07 13.58
CA MET A 1 -15.99 2.27 12.82
C MET A 1 -14.85 1.99 11.84
N TYR A 2 -14.51 0.71 11.60
CA TYR A 2 -13.59 0.23 10.55
C TYR A 2 -14.22 0.14 9.15
N LYS A 3 -15.56 0.05 9.07
CA LYS A 3 -16.34 -0.22 7.85
C LYS A 3 -16.17 0.81 6.74
N ASP A 4 -16.18 2.10 7.06
CA ASP A 4 -16.20 3.15 6.02
C ASP A 4 -14.94 3.14 5.13
N LEU A 5 -13.80 2.72 5.68
CA LEU A 5 -12.52 2.60 4.95
C LEU A 5 -12.44 1.32 4.11
N THR A 6 -13.14 0.26 4.51
CA THR A 6 -13.05 -1.07 3.90
C THR A 6 -14.18 -1.33 2.88
N GLU A 7 -15.30 -0.63 2.99
CA GLU A 7 -16.46 -0.74 2.09
C GLU A 7 -16.21 -0.02 0.74
N ASN A 8 -15.41 1.04 0.70
CA ASN A 8 -15.21 1.89 -0.48
C ASN A 8 -13.78 1.83 -1.06
N ILE A 9 -13.20 0.63 -1.17
CA ILE A 9 -11.88 0.45 -1.78
C ILE A 9 -11.99 0.21 -3.29
N THR A 10 -11.32 1.04 -4.09
CA THR A 10 -11.10 0.79 -5.52
C THR A 10 -9.69 0.26 -5.73
N VAL A 11 -9.57 -0.90 -6.39
CA VAL A 11 -8.26 -1.48 -6.75
C VAL A 11 -7.98 -1.24 -8.23
N ASP A 12 -6.94 -0.46 -8.50
CA ASP A 12 -6.42 -0.18 -9.84
C ASP A 12 -5.15 -1.00 -10.12
N LEU A 13 -5.15 -1.74 -11.22
CA LEU A 13 -4.00 -2.52 -11.69
C LEU A 13 -3.49 -2.02 -13.05
N ASP A 14 -4.18 -1.07 -13.66
CA ASP A 14 -3.95 -0.67 -15.05
C ASP A 14 -2.75 0.27 -15.14
N ILE A 15 -2.71 1.26 -14.23
CA ILE A 15 -1.65 2.28 -14.22
C ILE A 15 -0.28 1.63 -13.99
N GLY A 16 -0.18 0.68 -13.06
CA GLY A 16 1.05 -0.10 -12.83
C GLY A 16 1.46 -0.93 -14.05
N GLY A 17 0.49 -1.49 -14.77
CA GLY A 17 0.72 -2.19 -16.04
C GLY A 17 1.36 -1.30 -17.10
N GLU A 18 0.82 -0.09 -17.29
CA GLU A 18 1.34 0.89 -18.25
C GLU A 18 2.78 1.33 -17.94
N ILE A 19 3.16 1.38 -16.66
CA ILE A 19 4.50 1.80 -16.21
C ILE A 19 5.52 0.64 -16.30
N SER A 20 5.06 -0.60 -16.13
CA SER A 20 5.89 -1.81 -16.08
C SER A 20 6.59 -2.19 -17.40
N GLY A 21 6.22 -1.57 -18.52
CA GLY A 21 6.86 -1.77 -19.82
C GLY A 21 8.30 -1.25 -19.90
N ASN A 22 8.75 -0.45 -18.92
CA ASN A 22 10.11 0.05 -18.85
C ASN A 22 11.00 -0.87 -18.00
N ARG A 23 12.20 -1.23 -18.49
CA ARG A 23 13.20 -1.96 -17.68
C ARG A 23 13.45 -1.19 -16.38
N LYS A 24 13.26 -1.87 -15.24
CA LYS A 24 13.59 -1.33 -13.91
C LYS A 24 15.11 -1.15 -13.83
N HIS A 25 15.59 0.07 -14.06
CA HIS A 25 16.98 0.42 -13.77
C HIS A 25 17.05 0.83 -12.31
N GLN A 26 17.83 0.10 -11.51
CA GLN A 26 18.09 0.49 -10.14
C GLN A 26 19.05 1.69 -10.17
N GLU A 27 18.50 2.89 -10.06
CA GLU A 27 19.30 4.11 -9.88
C GLU A 27 19.76 4.19 -8.44
N LYS A 28 21.07 4.28 -8.21
CA LYS A 28 21.61 4.65 -6.91
C LYS A 28 21.41 6.15 -6.73
N ARG A 29 20.61 6.55 -5.75
CA ARG A 29 20.35 7.95 -5.40
C ARG A 29 20.96 8.27 -4.03
N THR A 30 21.44 9.50 -3.85
CA THR A 30 21.82 10.01 -2.52
C THR A 30 20.58 10.36 -1.71
N LEU A 31 20.71 10.47 -0.37
CA LEU A 31 19.62 10.88 0.52
C LEU A 31 19.00 12.23 0.09
N GLU A 32 19.83 13.18 -0.36
CA GLU A 32 19.39 14.50 -0.85
C GLU A 32 18.57 14.42 -2.16
N GLN A 33 18.73 13.32 -2.90
CA GLN A 33 18.04 13.03 -4.15
C GLN A 33 16.79 12.15 -3.96
N LEU A 34 16.45 11.76 -2.72
CA LEU A 34 15.24 10.98 -2.40
C LEU A 34 13.97 11.84 -2.37
N ARG A 35 13.88 12.84 -3.25
CA ARG A 35 12.63 13.56 -3.53
C ARG A 35 11.88 12.86 -4.64
N TYR A 36 10.58 13.09 -4.71
CA TYR A 36 9.81 12.67 -5.87
C TYR A 36 10.42 13.21 -7.16
N THR A 37 10.60 12.29 -8.10
CA THR A 37 10.91 12.67 -9.47
C THR A 37 9.64 13.15 -10.16
N ASN A 38 9.82 13.85 -11.29
CA ASN A 38 8.69 14.22 -12.14
C ASN A 38 7.87 13.00 -12.60
N LYS A 39 8.49 11.82 -12.72
CA LYS A 39 7.77 10.58 -13.05
C LYS A 39 6.88 10.12 -11.90
N ASP A 40 7.37 10.20 -10.66
CA ASP A 40 6.59 9.82 -9.48
C ASP A 40 5.36 10.73 -9.32
N ILE A 41 5.56 12.05 -9.49
CA ILE A 41 4.48 13.05 -9.49
C ILE A 41 3.47 12.75 -10.59
N GLN A 42 3.92 12.47 -11.82
CA GLN A 42 3.02 12.12 -12.93
C GLN A 42 2.18 10.87 -12.65
N ILE A 43 2.75 9.87 -11.96
CA ILE A 43 2.01 8.66 -11.59
C ILE A 43 0.91 9.01 -10.58
N ILE A 44 1.25 9.77 -9.53
CA ILE A 44 0.30 10.20 -8.50
C ILE A 44 -0.81 11.06 -9.14
N ASP A 45 -0.45 12.05 -9.97
CA ASP A 45 -1.41 12.92 -10.66
C ASP A 45 -2.35 12.13 -11.56
N LYS A 46 -1.83 11.14 -12.30
CA LYS A 46 -2.63 10.28 -13.17
C LYS A 46 -3.64 9.44 -12.38
N ILE A 47 -3.23 8.86 -11.25
CA ILE A 47 -4.14 8.15 -10.34
C ILE A 47 -5.22 9.11 -9.82
N SER A 48 -4.79 10.29 -9.37
CA SER A 48 -5.67 11.32 -8.82
C SER A 48 -6.73 11.76 -9.84
N GLN A 49 -6.34 12.00 -11.09
CA GLN A 49 -7.26 12.38 -12.16
C GLN A 49 -8.20 11.24 -12.56
N LYS A 50 -7.69 10.01 -12.73
CA LYS A 50 -8.50 8.84 -13.11
C LYS A 50 -9.62 8.58 -12.10
N HIS A 51 -9.32 8.73 -10.80
CA HIS A 51 -10.24 8.44 -9.71
C HIS A 51 -10.91 9.70 -9.11
N ARG A 52 -10.68 10.88 -9.69
CA ARG A 52 -11.24 12.19 -9.26
C ARG A 52 -10.94 12.53 -7.80
N LEU A 53 -9.73 12.22 -7.36
CA LEU A 53 -9.26 12.45 -6.00
C LEU A 53 -8.73 13.87 -5.85
N SER A 54 -9.07 14.55 -4.75
CA SER A 54 -8.89 16.00 -4.60
C SER A 54 -7.78 16.41 -3.61
N LYS A 55 -7.57 15.61 -2.56
CA LYS A 55 -6.50 15.77 -1.56
C LYS A 55 -6.10 14.38 -1.10
N ASN A 56 -4.88 13.97 -1.45
CA ASN A 56 -4.52 12.56 -1.41
C ASN A 56 -3.40 12.34 -0.41
N VAL A 57 -3.66 11.47 0.57
CA VAL A 57 -2.57 10.89 1.36
C VAL A 57 -2.04 9.69 0.59
N VAL A 58 -0.76 9.73 0.23
CA VAL A 58 -0.08 8.61 -0.42
C VAL A 58 0.62 7.76 0.64
N ILE A 59 0.37 6.46 0.60
CA ILE A 59 0.96 5.48 1.50
C ILE A 59 1.64 4.40 0.67
N TYR A 60 2.88 4.09 1.01
CA TYR A 60 3.62 3.00 0.40
C TYR A 60 3.64 1.81 1.34
N THR A 61 3.43 0.62 0.78
CA THR A 61 3.47 -0.64 1.52
C THR A 61 4.39 -1.62 0.82
N ASP A 62 5.16 -2.37 1.60
CA ASP A 62 6.07 -3.40 1.11
C ASP A 62 6.13 -4.55 2.12
N GLY A 63 6.25 -5.78 1.62
CA GLY A 63 6.36 -6.98 2.40
C GLY A 63 7.58 -7.80 2.00
N SER A 64 8.56 -7.89 2.90
CA SER A 64 9.83 -8.55 2.61
C SER A 64 10.01 -9.85 3.41
N ARG A 65 10.78 -10.77 2.81
CA ARG A 65 11.27 -11.99 3.47
C ARG A 65 12.77 -12.12 3.21
N PRO A 66 13.62 -11.45 3.99
CA PRO A 66 15.05 -11.45 3.74
C PRO A 66 15.64 -12.85 4.01
N LYS A 67 16.55 -13.28 3.14
CA LYS A 67 17.22 -14.59 3.28
C LYS A 67 18.10 -14.57 4.54
N GLY A 68 17.99 -15.62 5.35
CA GLY A 68 18.79 -15.76 6.58
C GLY A 68 18.17 -15.15 7.83
N PHE A 69 17.03 -14.46 7.72
CA PHE A 69 16.35 -13.87 8.88
C PHE A 69 15.29 -14.80 9.47
N CYS A 70 15.05 -14.64 10.77
CA CYS A 70 14.07 -15.41 11.54
C CYS A 70 12.66 -14.81 11.51
N SER A 71 12.44 -13.71 10.79
CA SER A 71 11.15 -13.02 10.65
C SER A 71 10.90 -12.60 9.21
N THR A 72 9.65 -12.24 8.93
CA THR A 72 9.24 -11.49 7.74
C THR A 72 8.88 -10.07 8.15
N GLU A 73 9.02 -9.11 7.25
CA GLU A 73 8.90 -7.69 7.59
C GLU A 73 7.84 -7.01 6.72
N ALA A 74 6.94 -6.28 7.36
CA ALA A 74 5.99 -5.40 6.68
C ALA A 74 6.39 -3.94 6.93
N GLY A 75 6.58 -3.18 5.85
CA GLY A 75 6.85 -1.75 5.85
C GLY A 75 5.64 -0.95 5.42
N ILE A 76 5.38 0.16 6.10
CA ILE A 76 4.33 1.13 5.77
C ILE A 76 4.93 2.53 5.90
N VAL A 77 4.86 3.34 4.84
CA VAL A 77 5.39 4.71 4.84
C VAL A 77 4.26 5.68 4.46
N PHE A 78 4.05 6.68 5.31
CA PHE A 78 3.11 7.77 5.09
C PHE A 78 3.89 8.97 4.56
N ASP A 79 3.62 9.34 3.32
CA ASP A 79 4.43 10.32 2.60
C ASP A 79 4.36 11.73 3.22
N GLU A 80 3.17 12.20 3.57
CA GLU A 80 2.99 13.57 4.08
C GLU A 80 3.49 13.78 5.52
N SER A 81 3.58 12.72 6.33
CA SER A 81 3.88 12.83 7.76
C SER A 81 5.31 12.45 8.13
N GLU A 82 6.15 12.06 7.16
CA GLU A 82 7.49 11.48 7.39
C GLU A 82 7.46 10.28 8.37
N GLU A 83 6.29 9.66 8.56
CA GLU A 83 6.12 8.52 9.46
C GLU A 83 6.32 7.21 8.68
N ALA A 84 7.18 6.35 9.21
CA ALA A 84 7.38 5.00 8.71
C ALA A 84 7.21 3.99 9.84
N PHE A 85 6.52 2.90 9.54
CA PHE A 85 6.29 1.79 10.46
C PHE A 85 6.87 0.52 9.85
N MET A 86 7.56 -0.23 10.70
CA MET A 86 8.07 -1.56 10.35
C MET A 86 7.56 -2.55 11.40
N VAL A 87 7.01 -3.66 10.93
CA VAL A 87 6.46 -4.72 11.78
C VAL A 87 7.07 -6.05 11.41
N ASN A 88 7.59 -6.76 12.42
CA ASN A 88 8.06 -8.12 12.29
C ASN A 88 6.91 -9.11 12.45
N LEU A 89 6.69 -9.94 11.43
CA LEU A 89 5.77 -11.07 11.47
C LEU A 89 6.53 -12.39 11.68
N PRO A 90 5.85 -13.44 12.20
CA PRO A 90 6.46 -14.75 12.40
C PRO A 90 7.08 -15.33 11.13
N ARG A 91 8.20 -16.05 11.26
CA ARG A 91 8.97 -16.66 10.16
C ARG A 91 8.15 -17.48 9.16
N GLY A 92 7.06 -18.09 9.63
CA GLY A 92 6.17 -18.94 8.84
C GLY A 92 5.25 -18.16 7.90
N SER A 93 5.23 -16.83 7.98
CA SER A 93 4.39 -16.01 7.12
C SER A 93 4.90 -16.05 5.68
N SER A 94 3.99 -16.20 4.72
CA SER A 94 4.32 -16.04 3.31
C SER A 94 4.47 -14.55 2.97
N THR A 95 5.24 -14.22 1.93
CA THR A 95 5.32 -12.84 1.41
C THR A 95 3.94 -12.28 1.12
N PHE A 96 3.05 -13.07 0.52
CA PHE A 96 1.64 -12.69 0.32
C PHE A 96 0.94 -12.26 1.62
N THR A 97 1.15 -12.97 2.72
CA THR A 97 0.56 -12.64 4.02
C THR A 97 1.10 -11.34 4.59
N VAL A 98 2.40 -11.10 4.42
CA VAL A 98 3.10 -9.92 4.94
C VAL A 98 2.69 -8.67 4.18
N GLU A 99 2.55 -8.79 2.87
CA GLU A 99 2.02 -7.74 1.98
C GLU A 99 0.57 -7.38 2.33
N ALA A 100 -0.30 -8.40 2.48
CA ALA A 100 -1.67 -8.18 2.91
C ALA A 100 -1.74 -7.55 4.31
N PHE A 101 -0.83 -7.94 5.22
CA PHE A 101 -0.72 -7.31 6.53
C PHE A 101 -0.30 -5.84 6.42
N ALA A 102 0.65 -5.48 5.56
CA ALA A 102 1.11 -4.10 5.38
C ALA A 102 -0.05 -3.18 4.95
N ILE A 103 -0.84 -3.59 3.95
CA ILE A 103 -2.03 -2.84 3.49
C ILE A 103 -3.05 -2.72 4.63
N LYS A 104 -3.31 -3.81 5.35
CA LYS A 104 -4.25 -3.80 6.48
C LYS A 104 -3.79 -2.87 7.61
N GLY A 105 -2.50 -2.88 7.94
CA GLY A 105 -1.91 -1.99 8.93
C GLY A 105 -1.98 -0.51 8.52
N ALA A 106 -1.82 -0.21 7.22
CA ALA A 106 -1.99 1.14 6.69
C ALA A 106 -3.43 1.65 6.93
N LEU A 107 -4.44 0.82 6.65
CA LEU A 107 -5.84 1.15 6.90
C LEU A 107 -6.15 1.36 8.38
N GLU A 108 -5.63 0.50 9.27
CA GLU A 108 -5.82 0.65 10.73
C GLU A 108 -5.19 1.94 11.26
N LYS A 109 -3.97 2.26 10.79
CA LYS A 109 -3.30 3.51 11.18
C LYS A 109 -4.04 4.73 10.64
N LEU A 110 -4.54 4.67 9.42
CA LEU A 110 -5.40 5.73 8.87
C LEU A 110 -6.65 5.96 9.71
N GLU A 111 -7.31 4.92 10.22
CA GLU A 111 -8.45 5.07 11.11
C GLU A 111 -8.08 5.87 12.37
N GLN A 112 -6.96 5.51 13.01
CA GLN A 112 -6.45 6.19 14.20
C GLN A 112 -6.08 7.66 13.93
N VAL A 113 -5.44 7.93 12.79
CA VAL A 113 -4.98 9.28 12.45
C VAL A 113 -6.10 10.15 11.87
N ARG A 114 -7.08 9.61 11.14
CA ARG A 114 -8.28 10.36 10.71
C ARG A 114 -9.08 10.87 11.89
N TYR A 115 -9.11 10.12 12.99
CA TYR A 115 -9.79 10.54 14.21
C TYR A 115 -9.12 11.73 14.90
N THR A 116 -7.83 11.97 14.65
CA THR A 116 -7.01 12.92 15.44
C THR A 116 -6.39 14.06 14.64
N GLN A 117 -5.94 13.83 13.40
CA GLN A 117 -5.15 14.77 12.59
C GLN A 117 -5.78 15.11 11.22
N TYR A 118 -6.43 14.16 10.55
CA TYR A 118 -7.06 14.39 9.25
C TYR A 118 -8.58 14.65 9.37
N ALA A 119 -8.96 15.69 10.11
CA ALA A 119 -10.37 16.09 10.33
C ALA A 119 -11.16 16.48 9.05
N GLY A 120 -10.54 16.38 7.86
CA GLY A 120 -11.20 16.52 6.56
C GLY A 120 -11.28 15.19 5.82
N ARG A 121 -12.30 15.02 4.97
CA ARG A 121 -12.33 13.93 3.97
C ARG A 121 -11.17 14.10 2.98
N ARG A 122 -10.02 13.50 3.30
CA ARG A 122 -8.94 13.26 2.36
C ARG A 122 -9.16 11.91 1.69
N ASP A 123 -8.88 11.88 0.41
CA ASP A 123 -8.79 10.66 -0.36
C ASP A 123 -7.46 9.98 -0.02
N VAL A 124 -7.40 8.64 -0.13
CA VAL A 124 -6.23 7.85 0.23
C VAL A 124 -5.79 7.04 -0.97
N ILE A 125 -4.50 7.06 -1.26
CA ILE A 125 -3.87 6.22 -2.26
C ILE A 125 -2.89 5.29 -1.53
N ILE A 126 -3.17 3.99 -1.51
CA ILE A 126 -2.22 2.97 -1.03
C ILE A 126 -1.54 2.34 -2.24
N MET A 127 -0.21 2.44 -2.29
CA MET A 127 0.63 1.85 -3.32
C MET A 127 1.28 0.57 -2.79
N SER A 128 1.10 -0.53 -3.52
CA SER A 128 1.72 -1.84 -3.27
C SER A 128 2.13 -2.43 -4.61
N ASP A 129 3.30 -3.07 -4.66
CA ASP A 129 3.76 -3.79 -5.85
C ASP A 129 3.26 -5.25 -5.90
N CYS A 130 2.58 -5.71 -4.85
CA CYS A 130 2.08 -7.06 -4.73
C CYS A 130 0.76 -7.26 -5.49
N GLN A 131 0.86 -7.46 -6.80
CA GLN A 131 -0.31 -7.63 -7.68
C GLN A 131 -1.23 -8.77 -7.24
N SER A 132 -0.70 -9.85 -6.65
CA SER A 132 -1.49 -10.99 -6.19
C SER A 132 -2.41 -10.61 -5.02
N VAL A 133 -1.92 -9.83 -4.05
CA VAL A 133 -2.72 -9.30 -2.93
C VAL A 133 -3.77 -8.31 -3.45
N LEU A 134 -3.38 -7.39 -4.33
CA LEU A 134 -4.32 -6.43 -4.93
C LEU A 134 -5.45 -7.15 -5.71
N LYS A 135 -5.12 -8.18 -6.50
CA LYS A 135 -6.13 -9.03 -7.18
C LYS A 135 -7.05 -9.74 -6.19
N ALA A 136 -6.51 -10.25 -5.07
CA ALA A 136 -7.32 -10.89 -4.04
C ALA A 136 -8.29 -9.90 -3.37
N ILE A 137 -7.83 -8.70 -3.04
CA ILE A 137 -8.65 -7.60 -2.51
C ILE A 137 -9.72 -7.18 -3.53
N LYS A 138 -9.36 -7.07 -4.82
CA LYS A 138 -10.29 -6.66 -5.89
C LYS A 138 -11.41 -7.66 -6.11
N ASN A 139 -11.07 -8.95 -6.22
CA ASN A 139 -12.03 -9.96 -6.61
C ASN A 139 -12.96 -10.36 -5.46
N ASN A 140 -12.57 -10.08 -4.21
CA ASN A 140 -13.26 -10.54 -3.00
C ASN A 140 -13.63 -12.04 -3.04
N ARG A 141 -12.94 -12.82 -3.90
CA ARG A 141 -13.23 -14.22 -4.17
C ARG A 141 -12.26 -15.07 -3.38
N MET A 142 -12.82 -15.74 -2.40
CA MET A 142 -12.21 -16.72 -1.51
C MET A 142 -11.83 -18.02 -2.24
N ASP A 143 -10.98 -17.95 -3.25
CA ASP A 143 -10.41 -19.17 -3.83
C ASP A 143 -8.90 -19.20 -3.63
N LEU A 144 -8.45 -20.24 -2.93
CA LEU A 144 -7.09 -20.73 -2.70
C LEU A 144 -6.30 -20.21 -1.48
N TYR A 145 -6.53 -19.00 -0.95
CA TYR A 145 -5.83 -18.54 0.27
C TYR A 145 -6.77 -17.84 1.26
N LYS A 146 -7.13 -18.54 2.35
CA LYS A 146 -7.84 -17.98 3.52
C LYS A 146 -6.92 -17.05 4.32
N ASN A 147 -6.40 -16.00 3.69
CA ASN A 147 -5.60 -15.01 4.37
C ASN A 147 -6.55 -14.06 5.12
N LYS A 148 -6.48 -14.06 6.46
CA LYS A 148 -7.35 -13.24 7.31
C LYS A 148 -7.24 -11.74 7.01
N TYR A 149 -6.07 -11.26 6.61
CA TYR A 149 -5.85 -9.83 6.37
C TYR A 149 -6.55 -9.36 5.10
N VAL A 150 -6.58 -10.18 4.03
CA VAL A 150 -7.37 -9.86 2.82
C VAL A 150 -8.86 -9.76 3.14
N LEU A 151 -9.37 -10.65 3.99
CA LEU A 151 -10.77 -10.62 4.43
C LEU A 151 -11.07 -9.38 5.28
N GLU A 152 -10.14 -9.01 6.17
CA GLU A 152 -10.28 -7.83 7.02
C GLU A 152 -10.26 -6.54 6.18
N ILE A 153 -9.38 -6.43 5.18
CA ILE A 153 -9.32 -5.25 4.28
C ILE A 153 -10.66 -4.93 3.60
N ARG A 154 -11.51 -5.93 3.33
CA ARG A 154 -12.78 -5.80 2.58
C ARG A 154 -14.04 -6.01 3.43
N ARG A 155 -13.95 -5.85 4.75
CA ARG A 155 -15.11 -5.95 5.67
C ARG A 155 -16.11 -4.83 5.52
#